data_AF-A0A2P8DXR6-F1
#
_entry.id   AF-A0A2P8DXR6-F1
#
_cell.length_a   1.000
_cell.length_b   1.000
_cell.length_c   1.000
_cell.angle_alpha   90.00
_cell.angle_beta   90.00
_cell.angle_gamma   90.00
#
_symmetry.space_group_name_H-M   'P 1'
#
loop_
_entity.id
_entity.type
_entity.pdbx_description
1 polymer ?
#
loop_
_entity_poly.entity_id
_entity_poly.type
_entity_poly.pdbx_seq_one_letter_code
_entity_poly.pdbx_strand_id
1 'polypeptide(L)'
;MRVKQISILLFSLIIIAACGKSNEEEILPLKVAKAYGFDNFEKVNSIAYTWNVQVDSVRIVSRNWKWNIKESSVFYADSDTSFSYSLGLPKDQKPQIDKGFINDKYWLMFPFQLVWDSGYSYEVEENVPAPISGTPSTKMIVVYNNEDGYTPGDAYDLYLDDNFFIKEWVFRRGNGPEGRAITWESEKEFKGIKLATEHRNDKGALFIWFTNLEVN
;
A
#
# COMPACT_ATOMS: atom_id res chain seq x y z
N MET A 1 34.38 -29.95 -72.55
CA MET A 1 33.79 -30.27 -71.23
C MET A 1 34.32 -29.29 -70.19
N ARG A 2 33.53 -28.27 -69.81
CA ARG A 2 33.70 -27.44 -68.59
C ARG A 2 32.34 -26.79 -68.34
N VAL A 3 31.59 -27.31 -67.37
CA VAL A 3 30.27 -26.78 -66.96
C VAL A 3 30.53 -25.75 -65.86
N LYS A 4 30.05 -24.51 -66.07
CA LYS A 4 30.08 -23.45 -65.05
C LYS A 4 28.95 -23.69 -64.05
N GLN A 5 29.28 -23.85 -62.78
CA GLN A 5 28.30 -23.86 -61.68
C GLN A 5 27.76 -22.44 -61.46
N ILE A 6 26.43 -22.29 -61.55
CA ILE A 6 25.71 -21.09 -61.17
C ILE A 6 25.24 -21.29 -59.73
N SER A 7 25.78 -20.50 -58.80
CA SER A 7 25.30 -20.47 -57.41
C SER A 7 24.14 -19.48 -57.33
N ILE A 8 22.94 -19.98 -57.03
CA ILE A 8 21.74 -19.17 -56.77
C ILE A 8 21.73 -18.87 -55.27
N LEU A 9 21.97 -17.61 -54.89
CA LEU A 9 21.75 -17.14 -53.52
C LEU A 9 20.26 -16.87 -53.32
N LEU A 10 19.61 -17.64 -52.45
CA LEU A 10 18.25 -17.38 -51.97
C LEU A 10 18.33 -16.35 -50.83
N PHE A 11 17.79 -15.15 -51.03
CA PHE A 11 17.63 -14.15 -49.98
C PHE A 11 16.28 -14.37 -49.30
N SER A 12 16.28 -14.96 -48.10
CA SER A 12 15.09 -15.07 -47.25
C SER A 12 14.85 -13.76 -46.50
N LEU A 13 13.79 -13.06 -46.87
CA LEU A 13 13.33 -11.84 -46.21
C LEU A 13 12.63 -12.21 -44.90
N ILE A 14 13.32 -12.04 -43.76
CA ILE A 14 12.73 -12.21 -42.43
C ILE A 14 11.98 -10.93 -42.08
N ILE A 15 10.65 -10.99 -42.12
CA ILE A 15 9.77 -9.92 -41.62
C ILE A 15 9.73 -10.05 -40.09
N ILE A 16 10.52 -9.23 -39.39
CA ILE A 16 10.41 -9.08 -37.94
C ILE A 16 9.21 -8.19 -37.67
N ALA A 17 8.08 -8.78 -37.28
CA ALA A 17 6.96 -8.06 -36.71
C ALA A 17 7.37 -7.54 -35.32
N ALA A 18 7.85 -6.28 -35.27
CA ALA A 18 8.05 -5.56 -34.03
C ALA A 18 6.67 -5.27 -33.41
N CYS A 19 6.26 -6.10 -32.47
CA CYS A 19 5.11 -5.83 -31.62
C CYS A 19 5.48 -4.65 -30.71
N GLY A 20 5.04 -3.45 -31.08
CA GLY A 20 5.21 -2.26 -30.25
C GLY A 20 4.42 -2.45 -28.96
N LYS A 21 5.11 -2.43 -27.81
CA LYS A 21 4.44 -2.26 -26.52
C LYS A 21 3.69 -0.93 -26.58
N SER A 22 2.37 -0.96 -26.44
CA SER A 22 1.60 0.25 -26.18
C SER A 22 2.09 0.85 -24.86
N ASN A 23 2.57 2.10 -24.89
CA ASN A 23 2.80 2.89 -23.69
C ASN A 23 1.42 3.28 -23.13
N GLU A 24 0.75 2.37 -22.44
CA GLU A 24 -0.35 2.75 -21.56
C GLU A 24 0.24 3.55 -20.40
N GLU A 25 -0.31 4.73 -20.15
CA GLU A 25 0.12 5.55 -19.03
C GLU A 25 -0.23 4.84 -17.72
N GLU A 26 0.75 4.76 -16.80
CA GLU A 26 0.52 4.13 -15.50
C GLU A 26 -0.56 4.87 -14.71
N ILE A 27 -1.53 4.12 -14.17
CA ILE A 27 -2.59 4.67 -13.33
C ILE A 27 -2.03 5.24 -12.02
N LEU A 28 -2.69 6.26 -11.46
CA LEU A 28 -2.22 6.95 -10.26
C LEU A 28 -2.01 6.03 -9.04
N PRO A 29 -2.89 5.05 -8.73
CA PRO A 29 -2.64 4.06 -7.67
C PRO A 29 -1.29 3.34 -7.80
N LEU A 30 -0.90 2.97 -9.02
CA LEU A 30 0.38 2.30 -9.28
C LEU A 30 1.57 3.26 -9.12
N LYS A 31 1.43 4.51 -9.59
CA LYS A 31 2.46 5.57 -9.40
C LYS A 31 2.74 5.80 -7.91
N VAL A 32 1.69 5.91 -7.09
CA VAL A 32 1.80 6.04 -5.62
C VAL A 32 2.51 4.81 -5.04
N ALA A 33 2.06 3.60 -5.34
CA ALA A 33 2.69 2.39 -4.81
C ALA A 33 4.18 2.29 -5.18
N LYS A 34 4.54 2.62 -6.42
CA LYS A 34 5.93 2.65 -6.89
C LYS A 34 6.79 3.70 -6.21
N ALA A 35 6.26 4.88 -5.86
CA ALA A 35 6.98 5.87 -5.07
C ALA A 35 7.43 5.32 -3.70
N TYR A 36 6.61 4.44 -3.12
CA TYR A 36 6.91 3.69 -1.90
C TYR A 36 7.71 2.40 -2.14
N GLY A 37 8.14 2.12 -3.37
CA GLY A 37 9.03 1.00 -3.69
C GLY A 37 8.33 -0.33 -3.93
N PHE A 38 7.06 -0.31 -4.37
CA PHE A 38 6.28 -1.53 -4.67
C PHE A 38 7.03 -2.56 -5.53
N ASP A 39 7.81 -2.12 -6.51
CA ASP A 39 8.59 -3.01 -7.39
C ASP A 39 9.65 -3.85 -6.64
N ASN A 40 10.03 -3.46 -5.42
CA ASN A 40 10.94 -4.23 -4.57
C ASN A 40 10.22 -5.18 -3.61
N PHE A 41 8.88 -5.14 -3.52
CA PHE A 41 8.14 -5.87 -2.50
C PHE A 41 8.28 -7.40 -2.63
N GLU A 42 8.46 -7.92 -3.85
CA GLU A 42 8.70 -9.34 -4.09
C GLU A 42 9.94 -9.90 -3.38
N LYS A 43 10.90 -9.03 -3.02
CA LYS A 43 12.13 -9.37 -2.31
C LYS A 43 11.92 -9.48 -0.80
N VAL A 44 10.78 -9.03 -0.30
CA VAL A 44 10.44 -9.01 1.13
C VAL A 44 9.88 -10.38 1.54
N ASN A 45 10.52 -10.99 2.52
CA ASN A 45 10.15 -12.26 3.15
C ASN A 45 9.23 -12.05 4.35
N SER A 46 9.54 -11.06 5.19
CA SER A 46 8.74 -10.75 6.38
C SER A 46 8.84 -9.30 6.80
N ILE A 47 7.78 -8.79 7.42
CA ILE A 47 7.74 -7.46 8.04
C ILE A 47 7.33 -7.63 9.50
N ALA A 48 8.15 -7.17 10.44
CA ALA A 48 7.82 -7.09 11.85
C ALA A 48 7.72 -5.63 12.29
N TYR A 49 6.79 -5.33 13.18
CA TYR A 49 6.60 -4.00 13.75
C TYR A 49 5.76 -4.05 15.02
N THR A 50 5.94 -3.05 15.87
CA THR A 50 5.00 -2.70 16.93
C THR A 50 4.18 -1.52 16.44
N TRP A 51 2.87 -1.71 16.35
CA TRP A 51 1.89 -0.64 16.13
C TRP A 51 1.51 -0.02 17.47
N ASN A 52 1.52 1.29 17.56
CA ASN A 52 1.14 2.03 18.76
C ASN A 52 0.08 3.07 18.42
N VAL A 53 -0.87 3.27 19.33
CA VAL A 53 -1.88 4.34 19.21
C VAL A 53 -2.06 5.06 20.54
N GLN A 54 -2.19 6.38 20.46
CA GLN A 54 -2.65 7.21 21.56
C GLN A 54 -4.19 7.23 21.55
N VAL A 55 -4.82 6.59 22.53
CA VAL A 55 -6.30 6.49 22.59
C VAL A 55 -6.92 7.72 23.25
N ASP A 56 -6.25 8.24 24.27
CA ASP A 56 -6.63 9.41 25.06
C ASP A 56 -5.36 10.07 25.61
N SER A 57 -5.43 11.05 26.52
CA SER A 57 -4.25 11.79 26.98
C SER A 57 -3.24 10.98 27.80
N VAL A 58 -3.59 9.77 28.25
CA VAL A 58 -2.74 8.97 29.16
C VAL A 58 -2.50 7.55 28.69
N ARG A 59 -3.39 6.99 27.87
CA ARG A 59 -3.35 5.59 27.47
C ARG A 59 -2.80 5.39 26.08
N ILE A 60 -1.78 4.55 26.01
CA ILE A 60 -1.22 4.00 24.78
C ILE A 60 -1.59 2.52 24.70
N VAL A 61 -2.01 2.08 23.52
CA VAL A 61 -2.22 0.66 23.22
C VAL A 61 -1.21 0.25 22.16
N SER A 62 -0.57 -0.90 22.37
CA SER A 62 0.45 -1.43 21.47
C SER A 62 0.10 -2.86 21.04
N ARG A 63 0.37 -3.18 19.78
CA ARG A 63 0.26 -4.55 19.22
C ARG A 63 1.54 -4.89 18.46
N ASN A 64 2.08 -6.06 18.73
CA ASN A 64 3.27 -6.55 18.03
C ASN A 64 2.86 -7.52 16.94
N TRP A 65 3.41 -7.31 15.75
CA TRP A 65 3.13 -8.09 14.56
C TRP A 65 4.42 -8.58 13.93
N LYS A 66 4.40 -9.80 13.43
CA LYS A 66 5.33 -10.27 12.39
C LYS A 66 4.54 -10.96 11.30
N TRP A 67 4.49 -10.32 10.13
CA TRP A 67 3.90 -10.86 8.92
C TRP A 67 4.94 -11.62 8.13
N ASN A 68 4.79 -12.94 8.02
CA ASN A 68 5.61 -13.79 7.16
C ASN A 68 4.91 -13.92 5.81
N ILE A 69 5.34 -13.11 4.84
CA ILE A 69 4.68 -12.96 3.53
C ILE A 69 4.71 -14.29 2.76
N LYS A 70 5.90 -14.90 2.65
CA LYS A 70 6.08 -16.15 1.91
C LYS A 70 5.37 -17.35 2.54
N GLU A 71 5.29 -17.37 3.86
CA GLU A 71 4.62 -18.44 4.61
C GLU A 71 3.12 -18.20 4.77
N SER A 72 2.61 -17.05 4.30
CA SER A 72 1.22 -16.63 4.49
C SER A 72 0.76 -16.76 5.96
N SER A 73 1.57 -16.30 6.90
CA SER A 73 1.31 -16.39 8.33
C SER A 73 1.56 -15.06 9.06
N VAL A 74 0.89 -14.89 10.20
CA VAL A 74 1.05 -13.73 11.06
C VAL A 74 1.28 -14.21 12.49
N PHE A 75 2.32 -13.67 13.13
CA PHE A 75 2.52 -13.73 14.57
C PHE A 75 1.98 -12.45 15.20
N TYR A 76 1.28 -12.62 16.32
CA TYR A 76 0.73 -11.58 17.17
C TYR A 76 1.28 -11.70 18.59
N ALA A 77 1.57 -10.57 19.23
CA ALA A 77 1.78 -10.51 20.68
C ALA A 77 1.34 -9.16 21.30
N ASP A 78 0.84 -9.22 22.52
CA ASP A 78 0.62 -8.09 23.43
C ASP A 78 1.16 -8.41 24.84
N SER A 79 0.71 -7.69 25.87
CA SER A 79 1.13 -7.93 27.25
C SER A 79 0.63 -9.25 27.84
N ASP A 80 -0.44 -9.81 27.28
CA ASP A 80 -1.23 -10.87 27.90
C ASP A 80 -1.10 -12.19 27.12
N THR A 81 -0.87 -12.13 25.80
CA THR A 81 -0.83 -13.31 24.94
C THR A 81 0.09 -13.16 23.74
N SER A 82 0.44 -14.30 23.15
CA SER A 82 1.11 -14.38 21.86
C SER A 82 0.73 -15.66 21.13
N PHE A 83 0.54 -15.58 19.82
CA PHE A 83 0.26 -16.74 18.97
C PHE A 83 0.52 -16.42 17.50
N SER A 84 0.63 -17.48 16.69
CA SER A 84 0.68 -17.37 15.23
C SER A 84 -0.56 -17.99 14.60
N TYR A 85 -0.97 -17.48 13.45
CA TYR A 85 -2.04 -18.06 12.65
C TYR A 85 -1.75 -17.91 11.16
N SER A 86 -2.37 -18.77 10.34
CA SER A 86 -2.27 -18.71 8.89
C SER A 86 -3.30 -17.75 8.31
N LEU A 87 -2.90 -16.91 7.35
CA LEU A 87 -3.80 -16.04 6.59
C LEU A 87 -4.72 -16.84 5.65
N GLY A 88 -4.33 -18.08 5.32
CA GLY A 88 -5.12 -18.99 4.49
C GLY A 88 -6.30 -19.66 5.21
N LEU A 89 -6.46 -19.45 6.53
CA LEU A 89 -7.60 -19.99 7.27
C LEU A 89 -8.94 -19.45 6.73
N PRO A 90 -10.02 -20.25 6.73
CA PRO A 90 -11.37 -19.76 6.47
C PRO A 90 -11.74 -18.57 7.39
N LYS A 91 -12.59 -17.65 6.90
CA LYS A 91 -12.93 -16.40 7.62
C LYS A 91 -13.51 -16.66 9.01
N ASP A 92 -14.31 -17.70 9.16
CA ASP A 92 -14.93 -18.15 10.42
C ASP A 92 -13.95 -18.81 11.39
N GLN A 93 -12.76 -19.19 10.92
CA GLN A 93 -11.69 -19.80 11.72
C GLN A 93 -10.54 -18.84 12.03
N LYS A 94 -10.53 -17.64 11.42
CA LYS A 94 -9.53 -16.63 11.74
C LYS A 94 -9.73 -16.09 13.16
N PRO A 95 -8.65 -15.84 13.91
CA PRO A 95 -8.75 -15.23 15.23
C PRO A 95 -9.32 -13.82 15.10
N GLN A 96 -10.10 -13.37 16.10
CA GLN A 96 -10.72 -12.04 16.06
C GLN A 96 -9.71 -10.90 15.89
N ILE A 97 -8.47 -11.10 16.36
CA ILE A 97 -7.38 -10.13 16.25
C ILE A 97 -6.92 -9.88 14.81
N ASP A 98 -7.29 -10.74 13.85
CA ASP A 98 -6.93 -10.56 12.43
C ASP A 98 -7.43 -9.22 11.86
N LYS A 99 -8.58 -8.73 12.35
CA LYS A 99 -9.08 -7.39 12.01
C LYS A 99 -8.09 -6.29 12.43
N GLY A 100 -7.45 -6.48 13.59
CA GLY A 100 -6.40 -5.59 14.08
C GLY A 100 -5.16 -5.63 13.18
N PHE A 101 -4.72 -6.82 12.77
CA PHE A 101 -3.62 -6.95 11.81
C PHE A 101 -3.90 -6.22 10.51
N ILE A 102 -5.09 -6.41 9.93
CA ILE A 102 -5.46 -5.71 8.68
C ILE A 102 -5.48 -4.19 8.88
N ASN A 103 -6.11 -3.69 9.94
CA ASN A 103 -6.09 -2.26 10.24
C ASN A 103 -4.66 -1.71 10.37
N ASP A 104 -3.81 -2.37 11.15
CA ASP A 104 -2.47 -1.89 11.45
C ASP A 104 -1.57 -1.95 10.20
N LYS A 105 -1.77 -2.96 9.35
CA LYS A 105 -1.15 -3.08 8.02
C LYS A 105 -1.59 -1.96 7.09
N TYR A 106 -2.86 -1.50 7.14
CA TYR A 106 -3.31 -0.35 6.36
C TYR A 106 -2.60 0.93 6.80
N TRP A 107 -2.48 1.17 8.11
CA TRP A 107 -1.71 2.31 8.62
C TRP A 107 -0.24 2.28 8.21
N LEU A 108 0.37 1.10 8.11
CA LEU A 108 1.78 1.00 7.73
C LEU A 108 2.00 1.08 6.20
N MET A 109 1.06 0.53 5.43
CA MET A 109 1.29 0.15 4.03
C MET A 109 0.13 0.50 3.09
N PHE A 110 -0.66 1.53 3.40
CA PHE A 110 -1.76 1.98 2.52
C PHE A 110 -1.33 2.14 1.05
N PRO A 111 -0.16 2.75 0.71
CA PRO A 111 0.30 2.84 -0.67
C PRO A 111 0.36 1.50 -1.42
N PHE A 112 0.62 0.39 -0.72
CA PHE A 112 0.70 -0.93 -1.33
C PHE A 112 -0.69 -1.58 -1.47
N GLN A 113 -1.63 -1.26 -0.56
CA GLN A 113 -3.02 -1.73 -0.67
C GLN A 113 -3.67 -1.24 -1.97
N LEU A 114 -3.28 -0.06 -2.46
CA LEU A 114 -3.73 0.47 -3.75
C LEU A 114 -3.48 -0.48 -4.93
N VAL A 115 -2.50 -1.38 -4.84
CA VAL A 115 -2.23 -2.37 -5.89
C VAL A 115 -2.67 -3.78 -5.48
N TRP A 116 -2.61 -4.12 -4.19
CA TRP A 116 -3.02 -5.44 -3.71
C TRP A 116 -4.52 -5.63 -3.62
N ASP A 117 -5.25 -4.59 -3.24
CA ASP A 117 -6.68 -4.66 -3.08
C ASP A 117 -7.38 -4.58 -4.43
N SER A 118 -8.49 -5.30 -4.53
CA SER A 118 -9.47 -5.16 -5.59
C SER A 118 -10.79 -4.66 -5.00
N GLY A 119 -11.73 -4.29 -5.86
CA GLY A 119 -13.07 -3.88 -5.40
C GLY A 119 -13.14 -2.46 -4.85
N TYR A 120 -12.27 -1.56 -5.32
CA TYR A 120 -12.40 -0.12 -5.10
C TYR A 120 -12.40 0.63 -6.43
N SER A 121 -12.95 1.83 -6.44
CA SER A 121 -12.79 2.83 -7.51
C SER A 121 -12.00 4.02 -7.01
N TYR A 122 -11.37 4.76 -7.92
CA TYR A 122 -10.72 6.02 -7.55
C TYR A 122 -11.06 7.17 -8.49
N GLU A 123 -11.06 8.38 -7.93
CA GLU A 123 -11.20 9.65 -8.63
C GLU A 123 -10.02 10.57 -8.28
N VAL A 124 -9.73 11.54 -9.15
CA VAL A 124 -8.58 12.45 -8.98
C VAL A 124 -9.04 13.89 -9.14
N GLU A 125 -8.65 14.73 -8.20
CA GLU A 125 -8.86 16.17 -8.21
C GLU A 125 -7.50 16.87 -8.05
N GLU A 126 -7.20 17.84 -8.92
CA GLU A 126 -5.92 18.55 -8.89
C GLU A 126 -6.04 19.89 -8.14
N ASN A 127 -4.94 20.33 -7.52
CA ASN A 127 -4.84 21.60 -6.80
C ASN A 127 -5.85 21.76 -5.64
N VAL A 128 -6.21 20.67 -4.97
CA VAL A 128 -7.07 20.70 -3.79
C VAL A 128 -6.23 21.03 -2.56
N PRO A 129 -6.60 22.00 -1.72
CA PRO A 129 -5.88 22.27 -0.48
C PRO A 129 -6.01 21.09 0.48
N ALA A 130 -4.88 20.57 0.96
CA ALA A 130 -4.85 19.50 1.94
C ALA A 130 -5.45 19.96 3.29
N PRO A 131 -6.24 19.12 3.97
CA PRO A 131 -7.07 19.53 5.11
C PRO A 131 -6.32 20.01 6.35
N ILE A 132 -5.06 19.59 6.55
CA ILE A 132 -4.23 19.96 7.69
C ILE A 132 -3.28 21.11 7.30
N SER A 133 -2.48 20.94 6.25
CA SER A 133 -1.44 21.90 5.87
C SER A 133 -1.96 23.06 5.02
N GLY A 134 -3.12 22.90 4.36
CA GLY A 134 -3.63 23.84 3.36
C GLY A 134 -2.85 23.86 2.05
N THR A 135 -1.84 23.00 1.90
CA THR A 135 -1.00 22.93 0.70
C THR A 135 -1.83 22.43 -0.49
N PRO A 136 -1.82 23.11 -1.65
CA PRO A 136 -2.42 22.55 -2.86
C PRO A 136 -1.77 21.20 -3.21
N SER A 137 -2.59 20.18 -3.46
CA SER A 137 -2.14 18.80 -3.69
C SER A 137 -2.99 18.11 -4.75
N THR A 138 -2.44 17.06 -5.36
CA THR A 138 -3.25 16.08 -6.09
C THR A 138 -4.00 15.24 -5.08
N LYS A 139 -5.34 15.31 -5.08
CA LYS A 139 -6.21 14.52 -4.22
C LYS A 139 -6.68 13.28 -4.97
N MET A 140 -6.40 12.10 -4.44
CA MET A 140 -6.94 10.83 -4.92
C MET A 140 -8.00 10.32 -3.94
N ILE A 141 -9.23 10.19 -4.40
CA ILE A 141 -10.36 9.66 -3.63
C ILE A 141 -10.46 8.17 -3.92
N VAL A 142 -10.33 7.32 -2.92
CA VAL A 142 -10.44 5.86 -3.01
C VAL A 142 -11.72 5.43 -2.32
N VAL A 143 -12.61 4.71 -3.00
CA VAL A 143 -13.89 4.24 -2.44
C VAL A 143 -14.00 2.73 -2.60
N TYR A 144 -14.04 2.00 -1.49
CA TYR A 144 -14.23 0.55 -1.49
C TYR A 144 -15.69 0.17 -1.70
N ASN A 145 -15.91 -0.99 -2.33
CA ASN A 145 -17.24 -1.56 -2.51
C ASN A 145 -17.91 -1.94 -1.17
N ASN A 146 -19.20 -2.24 -1.21
CA ASN A 146 -19.98 -2.60 -0.01
C ASN A 146 -19.97 -4.11 0.30
N GLU A 147 -19.24 -4.92 -0.46
CA GLU A 147 -19.42 -6.38 -0.48
C GLU A 147 -18.29 -7.12 0.26
N ASP A 148 -17.05 -6.64 0.10
CA ASP A 148 -15.85 -7.37 0.52
C ASP A 148 -15.05 -6.67 1.62
N GLY A 149 -14.08 -7.40 2.18
CA GLY A 149 -13.11 -6.86 3.14
C GLY A 149 -13.62 -6.69 4.57
N TYR A 150 -12.81 -6.00 5.39
CA TYR A 150 -13.15 -5.65 6.78
C TYR A 150 -13.75 -4.25 6.93
N THR A 151 -13.66 -3.42 5.88
CA THR A 151 -14.09 -2.02 5.83
C THR A 151 -14.96 -1.74 4.59
N PRO A 152 -16.07 -2.49 4.38
CA PRO A 152 -16.91 -2.30 3.21
C PRO A 152 -17.55 -0.90 3.22
N GLY A 153 -17.51 -0.24 2.06
CA GLY A 153 -18.05 1.09 1.83
C GLY A 153 -17.21 2.24 2.37
N ASP A 154 -16.10 1.96 3.06
CA ASP A 154 -15.21 3.02 3.55
C ASP A 154 -14.47 3.70 2.39
N ALA A 155 -14.14 4.97 2.58
CA ALA A 155 -13.41 5.77 1.61
C ALA A 155 -12.20 6.46 2.24
N TYR A 156 -11.21 6.74 1.39
CA TYR A 156 -9.96 7.35 1.78
C TYR A 156 -9.60 8.45 0.79
N ASP A 157 -9.37 9.66 1.28
CA ASP A 157 -8.87 10.74 0.44
C ASP A 157 -7.37 10.92 0.72
N LEU A 158 -6.54 10.72 -0.31
CA LEU A 158 -5.09 10.87 -0.25
C LEU A 158 -4.69 12.21 -0.84
N TYR A 159 -3.90 13.00 -0.12
CA TYR A 159 -3.33 14.24 -0.60
C TYR A 159 -1.85 14.01 -0.90
N LEU A 160 -1.52 14.05 -2.18
CA LEU A 160 -0.23 13.65 -2.72
C LEU A 160 0.62 14.88 -3.05
N ASP A 161 1.93 14.76 -2.84
CA ASP A 161 2.90 15.69 -3.41
C ASP A 161 3.26 15.34 -4.87
N ASP A 162 4.08 16.19 -5.50
CA ASP A 162 4.53 16.02 -6.89
C ASP A 162 5.33 14.72 -7.13
N ASN A 163 5.81 14.08 -6.06
CA ASN A 163 6.54 12.81 -6.09
C ASN A 163 5.64 11.61 -5.74
N PHE A 164 4.32 11.83 -5.68
CA PHE A 164 3.30 10.83 -5.33
C PHE A 164 3.39 10.28 -3.89
N PHE A 165 4.10 10.97 -2.99
CA PHE A 165 4.06 10.64 -1.58
C PHE A 165 2.79 11.16 -0.95
N ILE A 166 2.16 10.33 -0.12
CA ILE A 166 1.03 10.76 0.70
C ILE A 166 1.56 11.75 1.73
N LYS A 167 0.99 12.94 1.78
CA LYS A 167 1.26 13.94 2.83
C LYS A 167 0.17 13.92 3.88
N GLU A 168 -1.08 13.77 3.45
CA GLU A 168 -2.24 13.68 4.32
C GLU A 168 -3.20 12.61 3.82
N TRP A 169 -3.88 11.99 4.77
CA TRP A 169 -4.74 10.84 4.57
C TRP A 169 -6.03 11.06 5.36
N VAL A 170 -7.18 11.00 4.70
CA VAL A 170 -8.49 11.22 5.33
C VAL A 170 -9.31 9.95 5.27
N PHE A 171 -9.65 9.40 6.43
CA PHE A 171 -10.60 8.29 6.52
C PHE A 171 -12.04 8.78 6.58
N ARG A 172 -12.89 8.29 5.69
CA ARG A 172 -14.34 8.54 5.65
C ARG A 172 -15.10 7.23 5.80
N ARG A 173 -15.70 7.03 6.97
CA ARG A 173 -16.48 5.82 7.26
C ARG A 173 -17.73 5.75 6.37
N GLY A 174 -17.93 4.63 5.70
CA GLY A 174 -19.09 4.39 4.81
C GLY A 174 -19.23 5.46 3.71
N ASN A 175 -18.11 6.02 3.24
CA ASN A 175 -18.08 7.12 2.28
C ASN A 175 -18.90 8.35 2.74
N GLY A 176 -19.01 8.56 4.06
CA GLY A 176 -19.72 9.69 4.64
C GLY A 176 -19.10 11.05 4.30
N PRO A 177 -19.84 12.15 4.52
CA PRO A 177 -19.38 13.51 4.22
C PRO A 177 -18.27 13.99 5.16
N GLU A 178 -18.19 13.42 6.36
CA GLU A 178 -17.20 13.77 7.38
C GLU A 178 -16.03 12.79 7.34
N GLY A 179 -14.80 13.34 7.43
CA GLY A 179 -13.57 12.56 7.40
C GLY A 179 -12.61 12.93 8.53
N ARG A 180 -11.78 11.96 8.94
CA ARG A 180 -10.70 12.20 9.89
C ARG A 180 -9.38 12.33 9.15
N ALA A 181 -8.88 13.56 9.07
CA ALA A 181 -7.57 13.86 8.48
C ALA A 181 -6.44 13.51 9.45
N ILE A 182 -5.41 12.86 8.92
CA ILE A 182 -4.20 12.43 9.63
C ILE A 182 -2.99 12.64 8.70
N THR A 183 -1.83 13.01 9.25
CA THR A 183 -0.59 13.13 8.45
C THR A 183 0.01 11.77 8.10
N TRP A 184 0.80 11.75 7.03
CA TRP A 184 1.58 10.58 6.60
C TRP A 184 3.04 11.01 6.47
N GLU A 185 3.86 10.61 7.44
CA GLU A 185 5.17 11.22 7.61
C GLU A 185 6.22 10.28 8.23
N SER A 186 7.45 10.78 8.28
CA SER A 186 8.61 10.09 8.82
C SER A 186 8.89 8.76 8.11
N GLU A 187 8.82 8.76 6.77
CA GLU A 187 9.13 7.60 5.95
C GLU A 187 10.55 7.09 6.19
N LYS A 188 10.66 5.78 6.36
CA LYS A 188 11.93 5.06 6.45
C LYS A 188 12.02 4.01 5.37
N GLU A 189 13.22 3.82 4.82
CA GLU A 189 13.48 2.85 3.77
C GLU A 189 14.06 1.54 4.32
N PHE A 190 13.52 0.42 3.86
CA PHE A 190 13.97 -0.92 4.21
C PHE A 190 13.94 -1.81 2.97
N LYS A 191 15.09 -2.35 2.55
CA LYS A 191 15.19 -3.24 1.38
C LYS A 191 14.51 -2.68 0.11
N GLY A 192 14.54 -1.35 -0.07
CA GLY A 192 13.96 -0.68 -1.23
C GLY A 192 12.45 -0.43 -1.16
N ILE A 193 11.78 -0.73 -0.03
CA ILE A 193 10.42 -0.26 0.27
C ILE A 193 10.46 0.87 1.29
N LYS A 194 9.56 1.84 1.17
CA LYS A 194 9.41 2.95 2.12
C LYS A 194 8.15 2.77 2.95
N LEU A 195 8.24 3.04 4.24
CA LEU A 195 7.13 2.91 5.20
C LEU A 195 7.06 4.17 6.06
N ALA A 196 5.89 4.83 6.10
CA ALA A 196 5.66 5.93 7.03
C ALA A 196 5.56 5.39 8.45
N THR A 197 6.26 6.02 9.39
CA THR A 197 6.33 5.52 10.78
C THR A 197 5.58 6.38 11.78
N GLU A 198 5.08 7.55 11.37
CA GLU A 198 4.35 8.48 12.24
C GLU A 198 3.12 9.06 11.53
N HIS A 199 2.06 9.25 12.32
CA HIS A 199 0.78 9.78 11.88
C HIS A 199 0.24 10.73 12.94
N ARG A 200 0.04 12.00 12.59
CA ARG A 200 -0.42 13.04 13.52
C ARG A 200 -1.82 13.51 13.16
N ASN A 201 -2.59 13.92 14.16
CA ASN A 201 -3.86 14.59 13.92
C ASN A 201 -3.68 16.06 13.49
N ASP A 202 -4.79 16.71 13.17
CA ASP A 202 -4.89 18.13 12.83
C ASP A 202 -4.33 19.10 13.89
N LYS A 203 -4.17 18.63 15.14
CA LYS A 203 -3.54 19.37 16.25
C LYS A 203 -2.04 19.10 16.38
N GLY A 204 -1.45 18.31 15.49
CA GLY A 204 -0.04 17.90 15.52
C GLY A 204 0.31 16.85 16.59
N ALA A 205 -0.69 16.31 17.30
CA ALA A 205 -0.45 15.25 18.28
C ALA A 205 -0.21 13.92 17.57
N LEU A 206 0.82 13.19 18.00
CA LEU A 206 1.13 11.86 17.49
C LEU A 206 -0.01 10.90 17.84
N PHE A 207 -0.70 10.42 16.81
CA PHE A 207 -1.88 9.59 16.94
C PHE A 207 -1.52 8.11 16.82
N ILE A 208 -0.81 7.73 15.75
CA ILE A 208 -0.33 6.37 15.49
C ILE A 208 1.16 6.43 15.13
N TRP A 209 1.94 5.47 15.61
CA TRP A 209 3.34 5.34 15.24
C TRP A 209 3.84 3.90 15.31
N PHE A 210 4.92 3.65 14.58
CA PHE A 210 5.53 2.34 14.43
C PHE A 210 6.93 2.28 15.03
N THR A 211 7.18 1.24 15.81
CA THR A 211 8.47 0.96 16.46
C THR A 211 8.90 -0.48 16.17
N ASN A 212 10.17 -0.82 16.46
CA ASN A 212 10.72 -2.17 16.24
C ASN A 212 10.49 -2.70 14.82
N LEU A 213 10.62 -1.81 13.83
CA LEU A 213 10.31 -2.14 12.46
C LEU A 213 11.49 -2.87 11.81
N GLU A 214 11.22 -4.06 11.30
CA GLU A 214 12.21 -4.92 10.64
C GLU A 214 11.62 -5.49 9.34
N VAL A 215 12.39 -5.40 8.26
CA VAL A 215 12.02 -5.94 6.94
C VAL A 215 13.13 -6.89 6.51
N ASN A 216 12.78 -8.17 6.35
CA ASN A 216 13.69 -9.24 5.93
C ASN A 216 13.29 -9.81 4.59
#